data_AF-A0A5C7VDB2-F1
#
_entry.id   AF-A0A5C7VDB2-F1
#
_cell.length_a   1.000
_cell.length_b   1.000
_cell.length_c   1.000
_cell.angle_alpha   90.00
_cell.angle_beta   90.00
_cell.angle_gamma   90.00
#
_symmetry.space_group_name_H-M   'P 1'
#
loop_
_entity.id
_entity.type
_entity.pdbx_description
1 polymer ?
#
loop_
_entity_poly.entity_id
_entity_poly.type
_entity_poly.pdbx_seq_one_letter_code
_entity_poly.pdbx_strand_id
1 'polypeptide(L)' 'MKASVKEIQDSGKVIVLDDGSTWSVSSFDAFNTRMWMRFDSIEINFNKLTNLSRGNQTVDARRV' A
#
# COMPACT_ATOMS: atom_id res chain seq x y z
N MET A 1 -10.82 -4.76 4.90
CA MET A 1 -11.45 -4.04 3.76
C MET A 1 -10.56 -4.23 2.53
N LYS A 2 -11.09 -4.22 1.31
CA LYS A 2 -10.29 -4.37 0.08
C LYS A 2 -10.39 -3.13 -0.79
N ALA A 3 -9.29 -2.77 -1.40
CA ALA A 3 -9.15 -1.66 -2.35
C ALA A 3 -8.07 -2.03 -3.38
N SER A 4 -7.81 -1.16 -4.35
CA SER A 4 -6.69 -1.33 -5.28
C SER A 4 -5.75 -0.13 -5.26
N VAL A 5 -4.48 -0.36 -5.59
CA VAL A 5 -3.50 0.72 -5.71
C VAL A 5 -3.94 1.65 -6.85
N LYS A 6 -4.13 2.92 -6.54
CA LYS A 6 -4.29 3.98 -7.54
C LYS A 6 -2.94 4.56 -7.92
N GLU A 7 -2.10 4.85 -6.93
CA GLU A 7 -0.79 5.47 -7.13
C GLU A 7 0.17 5.13 -5.98
N ILE A 8 1.47 5.02 -6.32
CA ILE A 8 2.57 4.94 -5.36
C ILE A 8 3.40 6.22 -5.48
N GLN A 9 3.57 6.94 -4.38
CA GLN A 9 4.26 8.22 -4.32
C GLN A 9 5.45 8.17 -3.35
N ASP A 10 6.26 9.24 -3.34
CA ASP A 10 7.45 9.40 -2.47
C ASP A 10 8.31 8.14 -2.38
N SER A 11 8.58 7.54 -3.54
CA SER A 11 9.36 6.30 -3.66
C SER A 11 8.86 5.21 -2.68
N GLY A 12 7.56 4.90 -2.71
CA GLY A 12 6.94 3.83 -1.91
C GLY A 12 6.48 4.25 -0.52
N LYS A 13 6.80 5.47 -0.06
CA LYS A 13 6.40 5.91 1.28
C LYS A 13 4.93 6.32 1.38
N VAL A 14 4.27 6.58 0.26
CA VAL A 14 2.85 6.95 0.24
C VAL A 14 2.12 6.09 -0.78
N ILE A 15 0.99 5.52 -0.36
CA ILE A 15 0.09 4.74 -1.21
C ILE A 15 -1.27 5.44 -1.24
N VAL A 16 -1.75 5.73 -2.44
CA VAL A 16 -3.12 6.19 -2.67
C VAL A 16 -3.92 5.01 -3.21
N LEU A 17 -5.05 4.71 -2.59
CA LEU A 17 -5.96 3.65 -3.01
C LEU A 17 -7.11 4.22 -3.85
N ASP A 18 -7.78 3.36 -4.61
CA ASP A 18 -8.90 3.72 -5.49
C ASP A 18 -10.14 4.22 -4.74
N ASP A 19 -10.31 3.82 -3.49
CA ASP A 19 -11.31 4.35 -2.55
C ASP A 19 -11.01 5.79 -2.06
N GLY A 20 -9.89 6.37 -2.50
CA GLY A 20 -9.45 7.72 -2.14
C GLY A 20 -8.66 7.80 -0.83
N SER A 21 -8.50 6.68 -0.10
CA SER A 21 -7.67 6.67 1.10
C SER A 21 -6.18 6.81 0.77
N THR A 22 -5.46 7.53 1.64
CA THR A 22 -4.01 7.73 1.53
C THR A 22 -3.33 7.13 2.76
N TRP A 23 -2.21 6.45 2.53
CA TRP A 23 -1.49 5.71 3.56
C TRP A 23 -0.01 6.04 3.52
N SER A 24 0.54 6.43 4.67
CA SER A 24 1.97 6.57 4.88
C SER A 24 2.56 5.23 5.29
N VAL A 25 3.49 4.71 4.50
CA VAL A 25 4.21 3.45 4.72
C VAL A 25 5.42 3.67 5.60
N SER A 26 5.76 2.68 6.42
CA SER A 26 6.99 2.69 7.23
C SER A 26 8.24 2.85 6.34
N SER A 27 9.30 3.48 6.87
CA SER A 27 10.54 3.67 6.11
C SER A 27 11.24 2.34 5.78
N PHE A 28 11.02 1.31 6.60
CA PHE A 28 11.58 -0.05 6.39
C PHE A 28 10.88 -0.77 5.24
N ASP A 29 9.58 -0.50 5.03
CA ASP A 29 8.79 -1.14 3.98
C ASP A 29 8.74 -0.33 2.67
N ALA A 30 9.20 0.92 2.67
CA ALA A 30 9.11 1.79 1.50
C ALA A 30 9.81 1.20 0.25
N PHE A 31 10.86 0.38 0.43
CA PHE A 31 11.50 -0.30 -0.69
C PHE A 31 10.58 -1.35 -1.33
N ASN A 32 9.83 -2.08 -0.50
CA ASN A 32 8.91 -3.13 -0.93
C ASN A 32 7.75 -2.57 -1.74
N THR A 33 7.17 -1.47 -1.26
CA THR A 33 5.99 -0.82 -1.87
C THR A 33 6.32 -0.10 -3.17
N ARG A 34 7.58 0.26 -3.45
CA ARG A 34 8.00 0.79 -4.78
C ARG A 34 7.71 -0.16 -5.93
N MET A 35 7.66 -1.47 -5.66
CA MET A 35 7.41 -2.50 -6.67
C MET A 35 5.91 -2.77 -6.86
N TRP A 36 5.05 -2.19 -6.02
CA TRP A 36 3.61 -2.32 -6.16
C TRP A 36 3.15 -1.49 -7.36
N MET A 37 2.20 -2.02 -8.11
CA MET A 37 1.72 -1.41 -9.34
C MET A 37 0.28 -0.95 -9.18
N ARG A 38 -0.12 0.01 -10.01
CA ARG A 38 -1.52 0.39 -10.15
C ARG A 38 -2.38 -0.85 -10.41
N PHE A 39 -3.54 -0.90 -9.75
CA PHE A 39 -4.49 -2.00 -9.74
C PHE A 39 -4.09 -3.25 -8.93
N ASP A 40 -2.92 -3.26 -8.27
CA ASP A 40 -2.62 -4.30 -7.28
C ASP A 40 -3.70 -4.32 -6.20
N SER A 41 -4.18 -5.52 -5.84
CA SER A 41 -5.26 -5.68 -4.87
C SER A 41 -4.70 -5.62 -3.45
N ILE A 42 -5.21 -4.68 -2.66
CA ILE A 42 -4.76 -4.40 -1.30
C ILE A 42 -5.84 -4.80 -0.30
N GLU A 43 -5.47 -5.63 0.66
CA GLU A 43 -6.24 -5.83 1.88
C GLU A 43 -5.74 -4.87 2.96
N ILE A 44 -6.68 -4.15 3.56
CA ILE A 44 -6.45 -3.17 4.63
C ILE A 44 -6.84 -3.80 5.97
N ASN A 45 -5.90 -3.82 6.91
CA ASN A 45 -6.10 -4.32 8.28
C ASN A 45 -5.39 -3.44 9.31
N PHE A 46 -6.14 -2.58 10.00
CA PHE A 46 -5.63 -1.58 10.95
C PHE A 46 -4.46 -0.75 10.40
N ASN A 47 -3.25 -1.00 10.87
CA ASN A 47 -2.02 -0.30 10.47
C ASN A 47 -1.18 -1.13 9.49
N LYS A 48 -1.82 -2.02 8.73
CA LYS A 48 -1.16 -2.88 7.75
C LYS A 48 -1.89 -2.87 6.43
N LEU A 49 -1.10 -2.90 5.37
CA LEU A 49 -1.55 -3.12 4.00
C LEU A 49 -0.92 -4.40 3.47
N THR A 50 -1.74 -5.30 2.94
CA THR A 50 -1.29 -6.55 2.33
C THR A 50 -1.59 -6.54 0.85
N ASN A 51 -0.55 -6.63 0.02
CA ASN A 51 -0.70 -6.74 -1.42
C ASN A 51 -0.92 -8.20 -1.83
N LEU A 52 -2.17 -8.51 -2.17
CA LEU A 52 -2.63 -9.83 -2.56
C LEU A 52 -2.13 -10.23 -3.96
N SER A 53 -1.79 -9.25 -4.81
CA SER A 53 -1.25 -9.47 -6.16
C SER A 53 0.25 -9.80 -6.17
N ARG A 54 0.96 -9.55 -5.05
CA ARG A 54 2.41 -9.70 -4.93
C ARG A 54 2.80 -10.71 -3.85
N GLY A 55 2.16 -11.88 -3.85
CA GLY A 55 2.49 -12.96 -2.92
C GLY A 55 2.16 -12.63 -1.46
N ASN A 56 1.11 -11.84 -1.22
CA ASN A 56 0.65 -11.42 0.11
C ASN A 56 1.70 -10.62 0.90
N GLN A 57 2.51 -9.81 0.20
CA GLN A 57 3.46 -8.92 0.85
C GLN A 57 2.74 -7.94 1.78
N THR A 58 3.10 -7.94 3.06
CA THR A 58 2.49 -7.09 4.08
C THR A 58 3.45 -6.00 4.51
N VAL A 59 2.96 -4.78 4.69
CA VAL A 59 3.73 -3.61 5.14
C VAL A 59 3.02 -2.88 6.26
N ASP A 60 3.78 -2.24 7.14
CA ASP A 60 3.23 -1.34 8.15
C ASP A 60 2.93 0.03 7.52
N ALA A 61 1.70 0.50 7.70
CA ALA A 61 1.23 1.77 7.15
C ALA A 61 0.20 2.45 8.06
N ARG A 62 0.11 3.78 8.00
CA ARG A 62 -0.87 4.58 8.74
C ARG A 62 -1.68 5.42 7.77
N ARG A 63 -2.99 5.45 7.96
CA ARG A 63 -3.89 6.30 7.19
C ARG A 63 -3.62 7.78 7.49
N VAL A 64 -3.64 8.62 6.46
CA VAL A 64 -3.45 10.09 6.52
C VAL A 64 -4.73 10.79 6.10
#